data_AF-A0A7Z3CCY6-F1
#
_entry.id   AF-A0A7Z3CCY6-F1
#
_cell.length_a   1.000
_cell.length_b   1.000
_cell.length_c   1.000
_cell.angle_alpha   90.00
_cell.angle_beta   90.00
_cell.angle_gamma   90.00
#
_symmetry.space_group_name_H-M   'P 1'
#
loop_
_entity.id
_entity.type
_entity.pdbx_description
1 polymer ?
#
loop_
_entity_poly.entity_id
_entity_poly.type
_entity_poly.pdbx_seq_one_letter_code
_entity_poly.pdbx_strand_id
1 'polypeptide(L)'
;MFNHNYDRSFIAYVACTTPGFEGYLDFAKLADKGGEAGRVADDWMIVSSFKHREPHRIWFRCLFDETIGRPYYDIQSWSRRSGRDFQSSNRHLACSHNGYAGLYAQRPDDESLWKVMTLQDGKYSSMTSIAEVGQHIDMRIRTRSNLTLQAVDRQEVCDHWFAYVATGGGQALDLRLEILDVGEELMDDQ
;
A
#
# COMPACT_ATOMS: atom_id res chain seq x y z
N MET A 1 15.56 0.45 19.00
CA MET A 1 16.30 0.06 17.78
C MET A 1 15.34 -0.73 16.93
N PHE A 2 15.28 -0.43 15.63
CA PHE A 2 14.40 -1.13 14.70
C PHE A 2 15.09 -2.37 14.14
N ASN A 3 14.50 -3.54 14.38
CA ASN A 3 15.00 -4.80 13.85
C ASN A 3 14.01 -5.32 12.80
N HIS A 4 14.52 -5.74 11.64
CA HIS A 4 13.68 -6.38 10.64
C HIS A 4 13.15 -7.70 11.21
N ASN A 5 11.83 -7.86 11.17
CA ASN A 5 11.13 -9.06 11.60
C ASN A 5 10.54 -9.78 10.38
N TYR A 6 11.14 -10.91 10.00
CA TYR A 6 10.71 -11.70 8.85
C TYR A 6 9.33 -12.32 9.08
N ASP A 7 9.10 -12.94 10.24
CA ASP A 7 7.82 -13.60 10.57
C ASP A 7 6.61 -12.65 10.50
N ARG A 8 6.84 -11.35 10.60
CA ARG A 8 5.81 -10.31 10.54
C ARG A 8 5.79 -9.52 9.23
N SER A 9 6.70 -9.84 8.31
CA SER A 9 6.72 -9.29 6.95
C SER A 9 5.82 -10.14 6.07
N PHE A 10 5.16 -9.53 5.09
CA PHE A 10 4.24 -10.26 4.20
C PHE A 10 4.01 -9.49 2.90
N ILE A 11 3.57 -10.20 1.87
CA ILE A 11 3.14 -9.65 0.59
C ILE A 11 1.63 -9.80 0.50
N ALA A 12 0.94 -8.76 0.04
CA ALA A 12 -0.51 -8.76 -0.04
C ALA A 12 -1.04 -8.03 -1.29
N TYR A 13 -2.26 -8.38 -1.69
CA TYR A 13 -3.12 -7.45 -2.40
C TYR A 13 -3.83 -6.56 -1.38
N VAL A 14 -4.09 -5.31 -1.76
CA VAL A 14 -4.78 -4.35 -0.90
C VAL A 14 -6.02 -3.84 -1.60
N ALA A 15 -7.18 -4.33 -1.18
CA ALA A 15 -8.46 -3.83 -1.63
C ALA A 15 -8.87 -2.61 -0.79
N CYS A 16 -9.53 -1.64 -1.42
CA CYS A 16 -10.25 -0.58 -0.73
C CYS A 16 -11.72 -1.00 -0.59
N THR A 17 -12.24 -0.88 0.63
CA THR A 17 -13.63 -1.21 0.97
C THR A 17 -14.42 0.03 1.41
N THR A 18 -13.83 1.22 1.32
CA THR A 18 -14.52 2.48 1.59
C THR A 18 -15.66 2.70 0.59
N PRO A 19 -16.89 2.99 1.05
CA PRO A 19 -18.01 3.29 0.17
C PRO A 19 -17.71 4.41 -0.83
N GLY A 20 -17.94 4.14 -2.12
CA GLY A 20 -17.67 5.08 -3.23
C GLY A 20 -16.21 5.09 -3.71
N PHE A 21 -15.33 4.32 -3.07
CA PHE A 21 -13.93 4.14 -3.45
C PHE A 21 -13.54 2.64 -3.52
N GLU A 22 -14.49 1.76 -3.75
CA GLU A 22 -14.25 0.32 -3.81
C GLU A 22 -13.35 -0.04 -4.99
N GLY A 23 -12.26 -0.76 -4.72
CA GLY A 23 -11.20 -0.96 -5.70
C GLY A 23 -9.96 -1.59 -5.11
N TYR A 24 -8.81 -1.34 -5.74
CA TYR A 24 -7.50 -1.80 -5.27
C TYR A 24 -6.49 -0.66 -5.22
N LEU A 25 -5.56 -0.75 -4.27
CA LEU A 25 -4.38 0.13 -4.28
C LEU A 25 -3.45 -0.27 -5.43
N ASP A 26 -2.88 0.73 -6.08
CA ASP A 26 -2.01 0.57 -7.23
C ASP A 26 -0.96 1.67 -7.30
N PHE A 27 0.06 1.44 -8.12
CA PHE A 27 1.09 2.40 -8.53
C PHE A 27 1.17 2.47 -10.06
N ALA A 28 0.03 2.30 -10.71
CA ALA A 28 -0.15 2.52 -12.13
C ALA A 28 -1.50 3.21 -12.31
N LYS A 29 -1.48 4.49 -12.71
CA LYS A 29 -2.72 5.23 -12.92
C LYS A 29 -3.48 4.73 -14.14
N LEU A 30 -4.75 5.12 -14.23
CA LEU A 30 -5.54 4.90 -15.43
C LEU A 30 -5.34 6.04 -16.43
N ALA A 31 -5.33 5.68 -17.70
CA ALA A 31 -5.42 6.60 -18.83
C ALA A 31 -6.29 5.99 -19.93
N ASP A 32 -6.91 6.84 -20.74
CA ASP A 32 -7.59 6.42 -21.96
C ASP A 32 -6.55 5.92 -22.98
N LYS A 33 -6.71 4.68 -23.43
CA LYS A 33 -5.92 4.06 -24.49
C LYS A 33 -6.82 3.62 -25.64
N GLY A 34 -7.34 4.58 -26.37
CA GLY A 34 -8.12 4.31 -27.59
C GLY A 34 -9.59 3.97 -27.29
N GLY A 35 -10.18 4.64 -26.30
CA GLY A 35 -11.55 4.44 -25.85
C GLY A 35 -11.70 3.44 -24.70
N GLU A 36 -10.61 2.81 -24.27
CA GLU A 36 -10.58 1.85 -23.17
C GLU A 36 -9.66 2.33 -22.05
N ALA A 37 -10.02 2.05 -20.80
CA ALA A 37 -9.15 2.34 -19.66
C ALA A 37 -7.94 1.40 -19.66
N GLY A 38 -6.74 1.97 -19.53
CA GLY A 38 -5.50 1.21 -19.44
C GLY A 38 -4.55 1.74 -18.36
N ARG A 39 -3.76 0.85 -17.77
CA ARG A 39 -2.70 1.21 -16.82
C ARG A 39 -1.55 1.94 -17.51
N VAL A 40 -1.06 3.00 -16.89
CA VAL A 40 0.19 3.69 -17.24
C VAL A 40 1.04 3.78 -15.97
N ALA A 41 2.34 3.49 -16.09
CA ALA A 41 3.25 3.58 -14.96
C ALA A 41 3.17 4.97 -14.30
N ASP A 42 3.08 4.99 -12.98
CA ASP A 42 3.08 6.21 -12.17
C ASP A 42 3.78 5.91 -10.83
N ASP A 43 4.40 6.88 -10.18
CA ASP A 43 5.03 6.69 -8.86
C ASP A 43 4.06 6.94 -7.72
N TRP A 44 2.92 7.57 -7.99
CA TRP A 44 1.92 7.88 -6.96
C TRP A 44 1.05 6.67 -6.63
N MET A 45 0.82 6.46 -5.34
CA MET A 45 -0.18 5.52 -4.87
C MET A 45 -1.56 6.04 -5.24
N ILE A 46 -2.36 5.17 -5.85
CA ILE A 46 -3.75 5.44 -6.16
C ILE A 46 -4.64 4.32 -5.61
N VAL A 47 -5.92 4.60 -5.51
CA VAL A 47 -6.97 3.57 -5.49
C VAL A 47 -7.74 3.64 -6.80
N SER A 48 -8.06 2.49 -7.39
CA SER A 48 -8.81 2.42 -8.65
C SER A 48 -9.88 1.36 -8.63
N SER A 49 -11.00 1.65 -9.31
CA SER A 49 -12.06 0.66 -9.60
C SER A 49 -11.70 -0.34 -10.69
N PHE A 50 -10.58 -0.16 -11.39
CA PHE A 50 -10.18 -1.05 -12.47
C PHE A 50 -9.76 -2.42 -11.91
N LYS A 51 -10.57 -3.45 -12.18
CA LYS A 51 -10.37 -4.80 -11.66
C LYS A 51 -9.46 -5.59 -12.58
N HIS A 52 -8.28 -5.94 -12.09
CA HIS A 52 -7.34 -6.79 -12.80
C HIS A 52 -7.42 -8.23 -12.31
N ARG A 53 -7.01 -9.15 -13.19
CA ARG A 53 -6.80 -10.55 -12.82
C ARG A 53 -5.75 -10.70 -11.71
N GLU A 54 -4.73 -9.85 -11.72
CA GLU A 54 -3.70 -9.76 -10.67
C GLU A 54 -3.59 -8.29 -10.22
N PRO A 55 -4.13 -7.94 -9.04
CA PRO A 55 -3.91 -6.63 -8.42
C PRO A 55 -2.42 -6.37 -8.16
N HIS A 56 -2.07 -5.11 -7.85
CA HIS A 56 -0.68 -4.78 -7.55
C HIS A 56 -0.27 -5.43 -6.23
N ARG A 57 0.87 -6.15 -6.23
CA ARG A 57 1.44 -6.74 -5.02
C ARG A 57 2.20 -5.69 -4.23
N ILE A 58 1.93 -5.62 -2.93
CA ILE A 58 2.58 -4.69 -2.01
C ILE A 58 3.28 -5.52 -0.93
N TRP A 59 4.58 -5.28 -0.75
CA TRP A 59 5.34 -5.90 0.33
C TRP A 59 5.33 -5.00 1.57
N PHE A 60 4.90 -5.57 2.68
CA PHE A 60 4.89 -4.93 3.99
C PHE A 60 6.09 -5.45 4.78
N ARG A 61 7.25 -4.82 4.59
CA ARG A 61 8.46 -5.20 5.31
C ARG A 61 8.40 -4.68 6.74
N CYS A 62 8.30 -5.59 7.70
CA CYS A 62 8.13 -5.24 9.11
C CYS A 62 9.47 -4.89 9.78
N LEU A 63 9.57 -3.68 10.33
CA LEU A 63 10.60 -3.27 11.27
C LEU A 63 9.99 -3.17 12.67
N PHE A 64 10.40 -4.05 13.57
CA PHE A 64 9.88 -4.13 14.92
C PHE A 64 10.66 -3.22 15.86
N ASP A 65 9.96 -2.35 16.58
CA ASP A 65 10.52 -1.54 17.65
C ASP A 65 10.42 -2.30 18.96
N GLU A 66 11.53 -2.92 19.37
CA GLU A 66 11.61 -3.69 20.62
C GLU A 66 11.40 -2.82 21.87
N THR A 67 11.65 -1.51 21.78
CA THR A 67 11.58 -0.62 22.95
C THR A 67 10.14 -0.39 23.41
N ILE A 68 9.19 -0.40 22.47
CA ILE A 68 7.76 -0.21 22.74
C ILE A 68 6.91 -1.42 22.33
N GLY A 69 7.53 -2.47 21.79
CA GLY A 69 6.88 -3.70 21.36
C GLY A 69 5.92 -3.52 20.19
N ARG A 70 6.25 -2.68 19.19
CA ARG A 70 5.34 -2.36 18.08
C ARG A 70 5.98 -2.54 16.71
N PRO A 71 5.27 -3.14 15.74
CA PRO A 71 5.74 -3.18 14.36
C PRO A 71 5.44 -1.88 13.63
N TYR A 72 6.35 -1.56 12.73
CA TYR A 72 6.24 -0.52 11.73
C TYR A 72 6.63 -1.12 10.38
N TYR A 73 6.23 -0.50 9.28
CA TYR A 73 6.36 -1.10 7.97
C TYR A 73 7.04 -0.15 6.99
N ASP A 74 8.07 -0.66 6.31
CA ASP A 74 8.55 -0.15 5.04
C ASP A 74 7.68 -0.79 3.94
N ILE A 75 6.66 -0.05 3.50
CA ILE A 75 5.70 -0.51 2.49
C ILE A 75 6.33 -0.33 1.12
N GLN A 76 6.40 -1.40 0.33
CA GLN A 76 7.09 -1.41 -0.94
C GLN A 76 6.22 -1.93 -2.09
N SER A 77 6.45 -1.38 -3.28
CA SER A 77 5.95 -2.00 -4.51
C SER A 77 6.67 -3.33 -4.76
N TRP A 78 5.90 -4.41 -4.98
CA TRP A 78 6.44 -5.75 -5.22
C TRP A 78 6.16 -6.29 -6.64
N SER A 79 5.29 -5.64 -7.42
CA SER A 79 4.96 -6.12 -8.76
C SER A 79 6.02 -5.72 -9.80
N ARG A 80 6.61 -6.70 -10.49
CA ARG A 80 7.37 -6.49 -11.75
C ARG A 80 6.40 -6.25 -12.94
N ARG A 81 5.22 -6.87 -12.93
CA ARG A 81 4.31 -6.97 -14.09
C ARG A 81 3.32 -5.81 -14.31
N SER A 82 3.34 -4.75 -13.51
CA SER A 82 2.45 -3.59 -13.70
C SER A 82 2.98 -2.54 -14.71
N GLY A 83 3.97 -2.91 -15.53
CA GLY A 83 4.65 -1.99 -16.46
C GLY A 83 5.76 -1.15 -15.80
N ARG A 84 6.14 -1.53 -14.57
CA ARG A 84 7.16 -0.87 -13.73
C ARG A 84 8.57 -1.45 -13.90
N ASP A 85 8.76 -2.38 -14.83
CA ASP A 85 10.06 -3.01 -15.14
C ASP A 85 11.16 -1.99 -15.50
N PHE A 86 10.80 -0.77 -15.90
CA PHE A 86 11.75 0.28 -16.31
C PHE A 86 12.29 1.16 -15.16
N GLN A 87 11.68 1.16 -13.97
CA GLN A 87 12.09 2.03 -12.84
C GLN A 87 12.03 1.29 -11.48
N SER A 88 12.70 0.13 -11.44
CA SER A 88 12.73 -0.77 -10.28
C SER A 88 13.36 -0.18 -9.01
N SER A 89 14.12 0.91 -9.13
CA SER A 89 14.72 1.59 -7.97
C SER A 89 13.68 2.25 -7.08
N ASN A 90 12.61 2.84 -7.65
CA ASN A 90 11.55 3.52 -6.90
C ASN A 90 10.56 2.48 -6.37
N ARG A 91 10.80 2.02 -5.14
CA ARG A 91 9.97 0.98 -4.53
C ARG A 91 9.47 1.30 -3.14
N HIS A 92 10.04 2.27 -2.45
CA HIS A 92 9.71 2.58 -1.06
C HIS A 92 8.61 3.61 -0.97
N LEU A 93 7.52 3.28 -0.28
CA LEU A 93 6.42 4.22 -0.06
C LEU A 93 6.82 5.29 0.95
N ALA A 94 6.70 6.55 0.57
CA ALA A 94 6.80 7.70 1.47
C ALA A 94 5.77 8.78 1.10
N CYS A 95 5.70 9.82 1.90
CA CYS A 95 4.88 11.00 1.59
C CYS A 95 5.72 12.08 0.92
N SER A 96 5.15 12.74 -0.08
CA SER A 96 5.66 14.02 -0.57
C SER A 96 5.46 15.13 0.46
N HIS A 97 6.06 16.29 0.22
CA HIS A 97 5.88 17.47 1.07
C HIS A 97 4.42 17.92 1.19
N ASN A 98 3.57 17.59 0.21
CA ASN A 98 2.13 17.88 0.21
C ASN A 98 1.28 16.70 0.72
N GLY A 99 1.90 15.65 1.27
CA GLY A 99 1.20 14.53 1.89
C GLY A 99 0.71 13.46 0.92
N TYR A 100 1.03 13.55 -0.38
CA TYR A 100 0.71 12.49 -1.35
C TYR A 100 1.63 11.29 -1.15
N ALA A 101 1.06 10.08 -1.13
CA ALA A 101 1.82 8.86 -0.98
C ALA A 101 2.37 8.41 -2.34
N GLY A 102 3.68 8.17 -2.42
CA GLY A 102 4.34 7.76 -3.66
C GLY A 102 5.60 6.93 -3.42
N LEU A 103 6.16 6.39 -4.49
CA LEU A 103 7.33 5.52 -4.47
C LEU A 103 8.62 6.31 -4.68
N TYR A 104 9.62 6.00 -3.86
CA TYR A 104 10.92 6.64 -3.86
C TYR A 104 12.05 5.61 -3.84
N ALA A 105 13.23 6.01 -4.33
CA ALA A 105 14.40 5.14 -4.36
C ALA A 105 15.03 4.94 -2.98
N GLN A 106 14.99 5.97 -2.14
CA GLN A 106 15.60 5.94 -0.83
C GLN A 106 14.73 5.15 0.14
N ARG A 107 15.36 4.24 0.89
CA ARG A 107 14.71 3.56 2.01
C ARG A 107 14.23 4.62 3.02
N PRO A 108 13.01 4.49 3.58
CA PRO A 108 12.50 5.44 4.56
C PRO A 108 13.38 5.43 5.81
N ASP A 109 13.54 6.61 6.41
CA ASP A 109 14.02 6.70 7.78
C ASP A 109 12.97 6.15 8.76
N ASP A 110 13.38 5.96 10.01
CA ASP A 110 12.49 5.41 11.04
C ASP A 110 11.23 6.28 11.21
N GLU A 111 11.34 7.60 11.06
CA GLU A 111 10.25 8.55 11.24
C GLU A 111 9.18 8.44 10.15
N SER A 112 9.57 7.98 8.96
CA SER A 112 8.71 7.83 7.78
C SER A 112 8.09 6.44 7.65
N LEU A 113 8.37 5.52 8.58
CA LEU A 113 7.75 4.19 8.58
C LEU A 113 6.23 4.25 8.80
N TRP A 114 5.54 3.27 8.22
CA TRP A 114 4.09 3.17 8.25
C TRP A 114 3.58 2.30 9.39
N LYS A 115 2.35 2.58 9.82
CA LYS A 115 1.58 1.74 10.75
C LYS A 115 0.46 1.06 9.99
N VAL A 116 0.38 -0.26 10.12
CA VAL A 116 -0.81 -1.02 9.75
C VAL A 116 -1.70 -1.11 10.99
N MET A 117 -2.92 -0.60 10.88
CA MET A 117 -3.88 -0.54 11.97
C MET A 117 -5.02 -1.51 11.68
N THR A 118 -5.17 -2.58 12.46
CA THR A 118 -6.24 -3.57 12.28
C THR A 118 -7.45 -3.25 13.15
N LEU A 119 -8.64 -3.61 12.68
CA LEU A 119 -9.86 -3.48 13.48
C LEU A 119 -9.95 -4.59 14.53
N GLN A 120 -9.92 -4.23 15.80
CA GLN A 120 -10.05 -5.14 16.94
C GLN A 120 -11.09 -4.56 17.91
N ASP A 121 -12.13 -5.33 18.23
CA ASP A 121 -13.22 -4.91 19.14
C ASP A 121 -13.82 -3.53 18.78
N GLY A 122 -13.98 -3.27 17.47
CA GLY A 122 -14.52 -2.01 16.95
C GLY A 122 -13.56 -0.81 16.99
N LYS A 123 -12.28 -1.01 17.35
CA LYS A 123 -11.26 0.04 17.38
C LYS A 123 -10.04 -0.35 16.55
N TYR A 124 -9.44 0.64 15.91
CA TYR A 124 -8.20 0.46 15.16
C TYR A 124 -6.99 0.51 16.09
N SER A 125 -6.26 -0.60 16.18
CA SER A 125 -5.01 -0.77 16.94
C SER A 125 -3.89 -1.19 16.00
N SER A 126 -2.63 -0.94 16.37
CA SER A 126 -1.49 -1.41 15.57
C SER A 126 -1.55 -2.93 15.43
N MET A 127 -1.36 -3.43 14.21
CA MET A 127 -1.27 -4.86 13.95
C MET A 127 -0.14 -5.45 14.79
N THR A 128 -0.43 -6.43 15.62
CA THR A 128 0.58 -7.16 16.42
C THR A 128 0.51 -8.66 16.21
N SER A 129 -0.43 -9.14 15.40
CA SER A 129 -0.50 -10.54 14.96
C SER A 129 0.56 -10.84 13.91
N ILE A 130 0.95 -12.10 13.83
CA ILE A 130 1.65 -12.66 12.67
C ILE A 130 0.58 -12.95 11.62
N ALA A 131 0.85 -12.59 10.37
CA ALA A 131 -0.06 -12.84 9.26
C ALA A 131 0.15 -14.27 8.72
N GLU A 132 -0.91 -14.87 8.18
CA GLU A 132 -0.85 -16.18 7.52
C GLU A 132 -1.29 -16.07 6.06
N VAL A 133 -0.72 -16.89 5.19
CA VAL A 133 -1.11 -16.94 3.77
C VAL A 133 -2.60 -17.27 3.63
N GLY A 134 -3.30 -16.52 2.76
CA GLY A 134 -4.74 -16.61 2.55
C GLY A 134 -5.58 -15.85 3.58
N GLN A 135 -4.97 -15.29 4.63
CA GLN A 135 -5.68 -14.49 5.61
C GLN A 135 -6.21 -13.19 4.99
N HIS A 136 -7.42 -12.81 5.39
CA HIS A 136 -7.99 -11.52 5.08
C HIS A 136 -7.99 -10.64 6.33
N ILE A 137 -7.48 -9.41 6.23
CA ILE A 137 -7.33 -8.51 7.38
C ILE A 137 -7.89 -7.13 7.03
N ASP A 138 -8.94 -6.72 7.74
CA ASP A 138 -9.50 -5.37 7.65
C ASP A 138 -8.60 -4.38 8.42
N MET A 139 -8.19 -3.31 7.75
CA MET A 139 -7.16 -2.41 8.25
C MET A 139 -7.24 -0.99 7.70
N ARG A 140 -6.44 -0.11 8.30
CA ARG A 140 -6.07 1.21 7.78
C ARG A 140 -4.57 1.39 7.82
N ILE A 141 -4.03 2.14 6.87
CA ILE A 141 -2.62 2.55 6.89
C ILE A 141 -2.52 3.96 7.47
N ARG A 142 -1.55 4.16 8.37
CA ARG A 142 -1.25 5.47 8.96
C ARG A 142 0.24 5.78 8.88
N THR A 143 0.58 7.07 8.82
CA THR A 143 1.94 7.54 9.09
C THR A 143 2.33 7.25 10.54
N ARG A 144 3.62 7.32 10.86
CA ARG A 144 4.11 7.28 12.25
C ARG A 144 3.45 8.36 13.13
N SER A 145 3.19 9.54 12.57
CA SER A 145 2.47 10.65 13.22
C SER A 145 0.94 10.48 13.31
N ASN A 146 0.40 9.31 12.93
CA ASN A 146 -1.01 8.92 12.98
C ASN A 146 -1.94 9.60 11.96
N LEU A 147 -1.41 10.19 10.89
CA LEU A 147 -2.24 10.61 9.77
C LEU A 147 -2.69 9.39 8.97
N THR A 148 -3.98 9.28 8.70
CA THR A 148 -4.56 8.13 7.97
C THR A 148 -4.54 8.39 6.47
N LEU A 149 -4.21 7.37 5.69
CA LEU A 149 -4.31 7.45 4.23
C LEU A 149 -5.77 7.69 3.80
N GLN A 150 -5.92 8.60 2.85
CA GLN A 150 -7.18 9.12 2.35
C GLN A 150 -7.19 9.09 0.83
N ALA A 151 -8.34 8.83 0.23
CA ALA A 151 -8.58 9.06 -1.19
C ALA A 151 -8.89 10.53 -1.44
N VAL A 152 -8.20 11.13 -2.41
CA VAL A 152 -8.37 12.51 -2.87
C VAL A 152 -8.43 12.56 -4.38
N ASP A 153 -8.99 13.64 -4.93
CA ASP A 153 -8.93 13.99 -6.35
C ASP A 153 -9.33 12.83 -7.28
N ARG A 154 -10.55 12.30 -7.10
CA ARG A 154 -11.09 11.24 -7.95
C ARG A 154 -11.22 11.72 -9.40
N GLN A 155 -10.68 10.94 -10.33
CA GLN A 155 -10.73 11.18 -11.77
C GLN A 155 -11.40 10.01 -12.47
N GLU A 156 -12.29 10.34 -13.40
CA GLU A 156 -12.94 9.37 -14.27
C GLU A 156 -12.08 9.16 -15.52
N VAL A 157 -11.95 7.91 -15.97
CA VAL A 157 -11.26 7.48 -17.18
C VAL A 157 -12.09 6.38 -17.83
N CYS A 158 -12.70 6.69 -18.97
CA CYS A 158 -13.68 5.82 -19.63
C CYS A 158 -14.82 5.43 -18.65
N ASP A 159 -15.04 4.14 -18.42
CA ASP A 159 -16.01 3.56 -17.49
C ASP A 159 -15.42 3.23 -16.11
N HIS A 160 -14.19 3.69 -15.85
CA HIS A 160 -13.45 3.46 -14.61
C HIS A 160 -13.03 4.77 -13.96
N TRP A 161 -12.48 4.65 -12.75
CA TRP A 161 -11.94 5.80 -12.03
C TRP A 161 -10.69 5.41 -11.26
N PHE A 162 -9.92 6.44 -10.91
CA PHE A 162 -8.89 6.35 -9.89
C PHE A 162 -8.92 7.59 -8.99
N ALA A 163 -8.39 7.48 -7.78
CA ALA A 163 -8.19 8.60 -6.86
C ALA A 163 -6.79 8.49 -6.28
N TYR A 164 -6.13 9.62 -6.07
CA TYR A 164 -4.81 9.63 -5.44
C TYR A 164 -4.93 9.32 -3.96
N VAL A 165 -3.85 8.76 -3.39
CA VAL A 165 -3.76 8.51 -1.96
C VAL A 165 -2.90 9.59 -1.30
N ALA A 166 -3.44 10.23 -0.26
CA ALA A 166 -2.76 11.27 0.49
C ALA A 166 -3.02 11.14 2.00
N THR A 167 -2.31 11.90 2.82
CA THR A 167 -2.48 11.91 4.29
C THR A 167 -3.50 12.95 4.79
N GLY A 168 -4.20 13.64 3.90
CA GLY A 168 -5.14 14.71 4.24
C GLY A 168 -5.99 15.15 3.05
N GLY A 169 -7.08 15.90 3.34
CA GLY A 169 -7.92 16.53 2.32
C GLY A 169 -8.97 15.63 1.68
N GLY A 170 -9.17 14.41 2.17
CA GLY A 170 -10.01 13.40 1.51
C GLY A 170 -10.76 12.46 2.44
N GLN A 171 -11.24 11.36 1.86
CA GLN A 171 -11.98 10.33 2.57
C GLN A 171 -11.02 9.27 3.10
N ALA A 172 -11.06 8.99 4.41
CA ALA A 172 -10.23 7.95 5.00
C ALA A 172 -10.49 6.58 4.36
N LEU A 173 -9.40 5.88 4.03
CA LEU A 173 -9.44 4.57 3.39
C LEU A 173 -9.58 3.47 4.43
N ASP A 174 -10.65 2.69 4.32
CA ASP A 174 -10.83 1.38 4.91
C ASP A 174 -10.36 0.35 3.89
N LEU A 175 -9.42 -0.49 4.30
CA LEU A 175 -8.69 -1.39 3.42
C LEU A 175 -8.85 -2.83 3.89
N ARG A 176 -8.68 -3.78 2.97
CA ARG A 176 -8.58 -5.20 3.26
C ARG A 176 -7.33 -5.77 2.61
N LEU A 177 -6.49 -6.37 3.44
CA LEU A 177 -5.37 -7.19 2.97
C LEU A 177 -5.88 -8.57 2.59
N GLU A 178 -5.35 -9.10 1.49
CA GLU A 178 -5.33 -10.52 1.18
C GLU A 178 -3.87 -10.96 1.18
N ILE A 179 -3.47 -11.75 2.18
CA ILE A 179 -2.08 -12.17 2.37
C ILE A 179 -1.73 -13.25 1.35
N LEU A 180 -0.69 -13.00 0.56
CA LEU A 180 -0.24 -13.88 -0.52
C LEU A 180 0.97 -14.71 -0.10
N ASP A 181 1.89 -14.08 0.64
CA ASP A 181 3.13 -14.68 1.11
C ASP A 181 3.57 -14.05 2.44
N VAL A 182 4.41 -14.74 3.20
CA VAL A 182 4.95 -14.32 4.51
C VAL A 182 6.48 -14.39 4.49
N GLY A 183 7.13 -13.51 5.26
CA GLY A 183 8.58 -13.41 5.28
C GLY A 183 9.15 -12.45 4.23
N GLU A 184 10.26 -12.89 3.65
CA GLU A 184 10.92 -12.30 2.50
C GLU A 184 10.67 -13.25 1.32
N GLU A 185 9.90 -12.82 0.32
CA GLU A 185 10.02 -13.50 -0.97
C GLU A 185 11.36 -13.02 -1.55
N LEU A 186 12.19 -13.97 -1.98
CA LEU A 186 13.51 -13.75 -2.56
C LEU A 186 13.37 -12.76 -3.72
N MET A 187 13.91 -11.55 -3.58
CA MET A 187 14.21 -10.70 -4.74
C MET A 187 15.34 -11.27 -5.61
N ASP A 188 15.90 -12.41 -5.21
CA ASP A 188 16.92 -13.14 -5.95
C ASP A 188 16.26 -14.16 -6.87
N ASP A 189 16.06 -13.76 -8.12
CA ASP A 189 16.48 -14.61 -9.22
C ASP A 189 17.59 -13.85 -9.96
N GLN A 190 18.70 -14.55 -10.12
CA GLN A 190 19.90 -14.18 -10.89
C GLN A 190 19.57 -13.63 -12.28
#